data_AF-A0A2H5YC41-F1
#
_entry.id   AF-A0A2H5YC41-F1
#
_cell.length_a   1.000
_cell.length_b   1.000
_cell.length_c   1.000
_cell.angle_alpha   90.00
_cell.angle_beta   90.00
_cell.angle_gamma   90.00
#
_symmetry.space_group_name_H-M   'P 1'
#
loop_
_entity.id
_entity.type
_entity.pdbx_description
1 polymer ?
#
loop_
_entity_poly.entity_id
_entity_poly.type
_entity_poly.pdbx_seq_one_letter_code
_entity_poly.pdbx_strand_id
1 'polypeptide(L)'
;MQELLALGFRTVPVTLVDTTPIVGFNPSAIARALGLASAVRFADDPRWMLQNYTLVLEAALRATRQVSNERLEWVSPERRRTLRQFLYHLFHRPCLSLKALATGEYAREQGAYEQEALAYATSEEIARYGEKVLEECGPSSGRRRPRTWPGPCTPTSPVGRRWGS
;
A
#
# COMPACT_ATOMS: atom_id res chain seq x y z
N MET A 1 5.29 -17.32 -14.86
CA MET A 1 6.29 -17.27 -13.77
C MET A 1 7.65 -17.83 -14.23
N GLN A 2 7.71 -19.02 -14.82
CA GLN A 2 8.98 -19.58 -15.32
C GLN A 2 9.67 -18.69 -16.37
N GLU A 3 8.91 -18.11 -17.30
CA GLU A 3 9.43 -17.16 -18.30
C GLU A 3 10.05 -15.90 -17.65
N LEU A 4 9.42 -15.36 -16.61
CA LEU A 4 9.94 -14.19 -15.89
C LEU A 4 11.20 -14.54 -15.09
N LEU A 5 11.25 -15.73 -14.49
CA LEU A 5 12.44 -16.23 -13.81
C LEU A 5 13.61 -16.44 -14.78
N ALA A 6 13.34 -16.93 -15.99
CA ALA A 6 14.35 -17.06 -17.06
C ALA A 6 14.89 -15.68 -17.50
N LEU A 7 14.05 -14.64 -17.44
CA LEU A 7 14.43 -13.24 -17.65
C LEU A 7 15.08 -12.58 -16.41
N GLY A 8 15.34 -13.35 -15.34
CA GLY A 8 15.98 -12.87 -14.11
C GLY A 8 15.04 -12.18 -13.11
N PHE A 9 13.75 -12.07 -13.42
CA PHE A 9 12.76 -11.48 -12.51
C PHE A 9 12.28 -12.48 -11.48
N ARG A 10 12.54 -12.17 -10.22
CA ARG A 10 12.08 -12.96 -9.06
C ARG A 10 10.78 -12.43 -8.46
N THR A 11 10.35 -11.25 -8.87
CA THR A 11 9.22 -10.52 -8.30
C THR A 11 8.37 -9.88 -9.40
N VAL A 12 7.06 -9.93 -9.22
CA VAL A 12 6.04 -9.31 -10.08
C VAL A 12 5.39 -8.12 -9.35
N PRO A 13 4.81 -7.13 -10.07
CA PRO A 13 4.65 -7.05 -11.52
C PRO A 13 5.95 -6.65 -12.23
N VAL A 14 6.06 -7.04 -13.49
CA VAL A 14 7.08 -6.60 -14.44
C VAL A 14 6.39 -5.78 -15.51
N THR A 15 6.93 -4.60 -15.82
CA THR A 15 6.46 -3.68 -16.84
C THR A 15 7.40 -3.76 -18.04
N LEU A 16 6.84 -3.88 -19.24
CA LEU A 16 7.60 -3.73 -20.48
C LEU A 16 7.50 -2.27 -20.93
N VAL A 17 8.65 -1.63 -21.10
CA VAL A 17 8.75 -0.35 -21.81
C VAL A 17 9.49 -0.66 -23.10
N ASP A 18 8.80 -0.54 -24.23
CA ASP A 18 9.20 -1.08 -25.52
C ASP A 18 9.55 -2.58 -25.42
N THR A 19 10.83 -2.92 -25.45
CA THR A 19 11.35 -4.30 -25.32
C THR A 19 12.09 -4.53 -24.02
N THR A 20 12.17 -3.52 -23.14
CA THR A 20 12.92 -3.61 -21.89
C THR A 20 12.00 -4.01 -20.74
N PRO A 21 12.20 -5.19 -20.12
CA PRO A 21 11.48 -5.57 -18.92
C PRO A 21 12.04 -4.85 -17.69
N ILE A 22 11.15 -4.29 -16.87
CA ILE A 22 11.47 -3.49 -15.70
C ILE A 22 10.62 -3.98 -14.53
N VAL A 23 11.18 -4.05 -13.33
CA VAL A 23 10.37 -4.33 -12.12
C VAL A 23 9.35 -3.19 -11.95
N GLY A 24 8.06 -3.50 -11.94
CA GLY A 24 6.98 -2.51 -11.96
C GLY A 24 6.94 -1.59 -10.74
N PHE A 25 7.59 -1.96 -9.65
CA PHE A 25 7.77 -1.13 -8.45
C PHE A 25 9.06 -0.29 -8.45
N ASN A 26 9.78 -0.21 -9.57
CA ASN A 26 10.99 0.62 -9.71
C ASN A 26 10.67 1.90 -10.52
N PRO A 27 10.14 2.96 -9.87
CA PRO A 27 9.72 4.17 -10.58
C PRO A 27 10.88 4.87 -11.28
N SER A 28 12.11 4.79 -10.74
CA SER A 28 13.28 5.40 -11.37
C SER A 28 13.70 4.67 -12.66
N ALA A 29 13.61 3.34 -12.71
CA ALA A 29 13.85 2.59 -13.93
C ALA A 29 12.78 2.86 -15.00
N ILE A 30 11.51 2.96 -14.58
CA ILE A 30 10.40 3.32 -15.47
C ILE A 30 10.57 4.74 -16.02
N ALA A 31 10.87 5.72 -15.16
CA ALA A 31 11.07 7.11 -15.58
C ALA A 31 12.22 7.25 -16.59
N ARG A 32 13.35 6.56 -16.37
CA ARG A 32 14.45 6.51 -17.34
C ARG A 32 14.04 5.90 -18.67
N ALA A 33 13.31 4.78 -18.63
CA ALA A 33 12.87 4.10 -19.85
C ALA A 33 11.87 4.95 -20.66
N LEU A 34 11.05 5.76 -19.99
CA LEU A 34 10.12 6.69 -20.63
C LEU A 34 10.74 8.03 -21.05
N GLY A 35 12.06 8.21 -20.89
CA GLY A 35 12.73 9.47 -21.22
C GLY A 35 12.30 10.65 -20.34
N LEU A 36 11.73 10.39 -19.16
CA LEU A 36 11.32 11.44 -18.23
C LEU A 36 12.58 12.00 -17.55
N ALA A 37 12.95 13.23 -17.93
CA ALA A 37 14.16 13.91 -17.45
C ALA A 37 14.11 14.33 -15.96
N SER A 38 13.00 14.10 -15.27
CA SER A 38 12.86 14.46 -13.86
C SER A 38 13.44 13.37 -12.95
N ALA A 39 14.21 13.80 -11.94
CA ALA A 39 14.51 12.94 -10.82
C ALA A 39 13.18 12.49 -10.20
N VAL A 40 12.97 11.18 -10.08
CA VAL A 40 11.87 10.63 -9.26
C VAL A 40 12.11 11.12 -7.85
N ARG A 41 11.43 12.20 -7.48
CA ARG A 41 11.49 12.74 -6.13
C ARG A 41 10.61 11.87 -5.26
N PHE A 42 11.22 10.92 -4.59
CA PHE A 42 10.64 10.47 -3.33
C PHE A 42 10.61 11.68 -2.42
N ALA A 43 9.49 11.91 -1.74
CA ALA A 43 9.43 13.04 -0.84
C ALA A 43 10.46 12.81 0.27
N ASP A 44 11.46 13.69 0.33
CA ASP A 44 12.48 13.68 1.38
C ASP A 44 11.87 13.94 2.77
N ASP A 45 10.61 14.42 2.79
CA ASP A 45 9.83 14.68 3.98
C ASP A 45 8.72 13.62 4.16
N PRO A 46 8.82 12.74 5.16
CA PRO A 46 7.77 11.80 5.53
C PRO A 46 6.42 12.46 5.80
N ARG A 47 6.39 13.75 6.20
CA ARG A 47 5.15 14.50 6.40
C ARG A 47 4.37 14.68 5.10
N TRP A 48 5.06 14.87 3.98
CA TRP A 48 4.41 14.97 2.67
C TRP A 48 3.67 13.68 2.32
N MET A 49 4.30 12.52 2.56
CA MET A 49 3.66 11.23 2.35
C MET A 49 2.43 11.06 3.26
N LEU A 50 2.56 11.38 4.55
CA LEU A 50 1.45 11.28 5.50
C LEU A 50 0.28 12.20 5.13
N GLN A 51 0.55 13.42 4.68
CA GLN A 51 -0.48 14.36 4.20
C GLN A 51 -1.22 13.81 2.97
N ASN A 52 -0.49 13.29 1.98
CA ASN A 52 -1.10 12.69 0.80
C ASN A 52 -1.91 11.44 1.13
N TYR A 53 -1.40 10.59 2.03
CA TYR A 53 -2.15 9.44 2.53
C TYR A 53 -3.47 9.86 3.19
N THR A 54 -3.42 10.89 4.03
CA THR A 54 -4.61 11.43 4.70
C THR A 54 -5.62 11.93 3.68
N LEU A 55 -5.17 12.74 2.72
CA LEU A 55 -6.01 13.28 1.65
C LEU A 55 -6.72 12.17 0.85
N VAL A 56 -5.98 11.13 0.45
CA VAL A 56 -6.52 9.99 -0.31
C VAL A 56 -7.51 9.20 0.54
N LEU A 57 -7.19 8.93 1.80
CA LEU A 57 -8.07 8.16 2.69
C LEU A 57 -9.35 8.93 3.05
N GLU A 58 -9.28 10.23 3.27
CA GLU A 58 -10.46 11.09 3.45
C GLU A 58 -11.34 11.11 2.20
N ALA A 59 -10.75 11.18 1.01
CA ALA A 59 -11.49 11.10 -0.24
C ALA A 59 -12.15 9.73 -0.42
N ALA A 60 -11.41 8.65 -0.11
CA ALA A 60 -11.93 7.29 -0.13
C ALA A 60 -13.10 7.10 0.85
N LEU A 61 -13.05 7.75 2.01
CA LEU A 61 -14.11 7.72 3.02
C LEU A 61 -15.40 8.36 2.49
N ARG A 62 -15.29 9.54 1.87
CA ARG A 62 -16.42 10.19 1.21
C ARG A 62 -16.99 9.33 0.09
N ALA A 63 -16.13 8.71 -0.73
CA ALA A 63 -16.57 7.82 -1.81
C ALA A 63 -17.24 6.55 -1.27
N THR A 64 -16.73 5.97 -0.18
CA THR A 64 -17.32 4.79 0.48
C THR A 64 -18.77 5.06 0.88
N ARG A 65 -19.05 6.23 1.47
CA ARG A 65 -20.40 6.65 1.85
C ARG A 65 -21.37 6.83 0.68
N GLN A 66 -20.87 6.97 -0.54
CA GLN A 66 -21.70 7.08 -1.76
C GLN A 66 -22.06 5.71 -2.34
N VAL A 67 -21.44 4.63 -1.85
CA VAL A 67 -21.76 3.26 -2.28
C VAL A 67 -23.01 2.79 -1.57
N SER A 68 -24.01 2.35 -2.34
CA SER A 68 -25.22 1.75 -1.79
C SER A 68 -24.92 0.35 -1.22
N ASN A 69 -25.66 -0.05 -0.19
CA ASN A 69 -25.40 -1.32 0.50
C ASN A 69 -25.54 -2.53 -0.42
N GLU A 70 -26.42 -2.47 -1.41
CA GLU A 70 -26.66 -3.55 -2.39
C GLU A 70 -25.45 -3.77 -3.30
N ARG A 71 -24.64 -2.73 -3.54
CA ARG A 71 -23.45 -2.82 -4.38
C ARG A 71 -22.25 -3.44 -3.67
N LEU A 72 -22.31 -3.61 -2.34
CA LEU A 72 -21.19 -4.14 -1.57
C LEU A 72 -20.84 -5.58 -1.94
N GLU A 73 -21.82 -6.36 -2.41
CA GLU A 73 -21.63 -7.74 -2.87
C GLU A 73 -21.19 -7.85 -4.34
N TRP A 74 -21.07 -6.74 -5.05
CA TRP A 74 -20.52 -6.76 -6.41
C TRP A 74 -19.09 -7.31 -6.39
N VAL A 75 -18.85 -8.34 -7.21
CA VAL A 75 -17.53 -8.97 -7.34
C VAL A 75 -16.81 -8.39 -8.54
N SER A 76 -15.57 -7.94 -8.34
CA SER A 76 -14.75 -7.44 -9.45
C SER A 76 -14.43 -8.57 -10.45
N PRO A 77 -14.59 -8.35 -11.77
CA PRO A 77 -14.28 -9.37 -12.77
C PRO A 77 -12.82 -9.84 -12.73
N GLU A 78 -11.90 -8.93 -12.43
CA GLU A 78 -10.45 -9.21 -12.46
C GLU A 78 -9.88 -9.66 -11.11
N ARG A 79 -10.62 -9.42 -10.03
CA ARG A 79 -10.23 -9.79 -8.67
C ARG A 79 -11.42 -10.47 -8.02
N ARG A 80 -11.30 -11.76 -7.69
CA ARG A 80 -12.32 -12.55 -6.96
C ARG A 80 -12.53 -12.04 -5.53
N ARG A 81 -12.98 -10.79 -5.39
CA ARG A 81 -13.23 -10.06 -4.15
C ARG A 81 -14.44 -9.16 -4.36
N THR A 82 -15.21 -8.99 -3.29
CA THR A 82 -16.37 -8.10 -3.27
C THR A 82 -15.94 -6.63 -3.13
N LEU A 83 -16.81 -5.71 -3.52
CA LEU A 83 -16.62 -4.29 -3.28
C LEU A 83 -16.48 -3.99 -1.78
N ARG A 84 -17.21 -4.71 -0.93
CA ARG A 84 -17.06 -4.70 0.54
C ARG A 84 -15.61 -4.94 0.97
N GLN A 85 -15.03 -6.04 0.50
CA GLN A 85 -13.65 -6.41 0.82
C GLN A 85 -12.66 -5.37 0.30
N PHE A 86 -12.88 -4.81 -0.88
CA PHE A 86 -12.04 -3.75 -1.43
C PHE A 86 -12.08 -2.47 -0.59
N LEU A 87 -13.27 -1.98 -0.24
CA LEU A 87 -13.45 -0.76 0.56
C LEU A 87 -12.85 -0.93 1.97
N TYR A 88 -13.06 -2.07 2.62
CA TYR A 88 -12.40 -2.38 3.90
C TYR A 88 -10.88 -2.39 3.77
N HIS A 89 -10.36 -3.09 2.76
CA HIS A 89 -8.92 -3.24 2.52
C HIS A 89 -8.21 -1.90 2.30
N LEU A 90 -8.90 -0.95 1.66
CA LEU A 90 -8.38 0.39 1.37
C LEU A 90 -7.94 1.13 2.63
N PHE A 91 -8.66 0.96 3.74
CA PHE A 91 -8.32 1.56 5.04
C PHE A 91 -7.39 0.66 5.87
N HIS A 92 -7.61 -0.65 5.84
CA HIS A 92 -6.89 -1.59 6.69
C HIS A 92 -5.38 -1.67 6.36
N ARG A 93 -5.02 -1.77 5.07
CA ARG A 93 -3.62 -1.95 4.62
C ARG A 93 -2.68 -0.80 5.02
N PRO A 94 -3.05 0.48 4.84
CA PRO A 94 -2.22 1.59 5.27
C PRO A 94 -1.96 1.58 6.78
N CYS A 95 -2.97 1.30 7.59
CA CYS A 95 -2.81 1.32 9.04
C CYS A 95 -1.93 0.17 9.55
N LEU A 96 -2.05 -1.03 8.96
CA LEU A 96 -1.09 -2.12 9.23
C LEU A 96 0.35 -1.71 8.90
N SER A 97 0.56 -1.04 7.77
CA SER A 97 1.90 -0.61 7.34
C SER A 97 2.50 0.43 8.29
N LEU A 98 1.69 1.36 8.78
CA LEU A 98 2.10 2.35 9.77
C LEU A 98 2.35 1.74 11.15
N LYS A 99 1.54 0.77 11.58
CA LYS A 99 1.76 -0.01 12.81
C LYS A 99 3.04 -0.84 12.72
N ALA A 100 3.32 -1.44 11.56
CA ALA A 100 4.56 -2.17 11.31
C ALA A 100 5.79 -1.27 11.36
N LEU A 101 5.70 -0.03 10.86
CA LEU A 101 6.78 0.95 11.00
C LEU A 101 7.08 1.26 12.48
N ALA A 102 6.04 1.39 13.31
CA ALA A 102 6.20 1.69 14.73
C ALA A 102 6.78 0.53 15.54
N THR A 103 6.46 -0.72 15.16
CA THR A 103 6.86 -1.94 15.89
C THR A 103 8.09 -2.62 15.31
N GLY A 104 8.46 -2.32 14.06
CA GLY A 104 9.47 -3.05 13.29
C GLY A 104 8.99 -4.40 12.75
N GLU A 105 7.75 -4.78 13.03
CA GLU A 105 7.19 -6.09 12.68
C GLU A 105 6.01 -5.95 11.73
N TYR A 106 6.11 -6.58 10.56
CA TYR A 106 4.99 -6.67 9.64
C TYR A 106 4.24 -7.99 9.89
N ALA A 107 3.13 -7.93 10.63
CA ALA A 107 2.26 -9.10 10.81
C ALA A 107 1.78 -9.57 9.43
N ARG A 108 2.27 -10.73 8.97
CA ARG A 108 1.82 -11.36 7.73
C ARG A 108 0.45 -11.99 7.98
N GLU A 109 -0.59 -11.18 7.86
CA GLU A 109 -1.96 -11.68 7.84
C GLU A 109 -2.39 -11.90 6.38
N GLN A 110 -2.07 -13.08 5.83
CA GLN A 110 -2.66 -13.48 4.56
C GLN A 110 -4.07 -14.02 4.83
N GLY A 111 -5.10 -13.30 4.35
CA GLY A 111 -6.49 -13.77 4.31
C GLY A 111 -7.40 -13.33 5.47
N ALA A 112 -6.86 -12.84 6.60
CA ALA A 112 -7.68 -12.38 7.73
C ALA A 112 -8.60 -11.20 7.34
N TYR A 113 -8.05 -10.22 6.61
CA TYR A 113 -8.81 -9.02 6.22
C TYR A 113 -10.03 -9.32 5.32
N GLU A 114 -10.00 -10.40 4.52
CA GLU A 114 -11.11 -10.76 3.63
C GLU A 114 -12.32 -11.26 4.41
N GLN A 115 -12.06 -11.93 5.54
CA GLN A 115 -13.09 -12.40 6.48
C GLN A 115 -13.53 -11.28 7.42
N GLU A 116 -12.61 -10.48 7.94
CA GLU A 116 -12.93 -9.32 8.78
C GLU A 116 -13.84 -8.32 8.06
N ALA A 117 -13.64 -8.11 6.76
CA ALA A 117 -14.49 -7.25 5.96
C ALA A 117 -15.96 -7.67 5.97
N LEU A 118 -16.27 -8.97 6.19
CA LEU A 118 -17.65 -9.48 6.25
C LEU A 118 -18.39 -9.05 7.53
N ALA A 119 -17.66 -8.60 8.57
CA ALA A 119 -18.27 -8.09 9.80
C ALA A 119 -18.91 -6.70 9.63
N TYR A 120 -18.63 -6.01 8.52
CA TYR A 120 -19.18 -4.69 8.21
C TYR A 120 -20.25 -4.86 7.15
N ALA A 121 -21.53 -4.74 7.50
CA ALA A 121 -22.68 -5.03 6.64
C ALA A 121 -23.04 -3.86 5.71
N THR A 122 -22.73 -2.63 6.10
CA THR A 122 -23.11 -1.41 5.38
C THR A 122 -21.91 -0.56 4.98
N SER A 123 -22.10 0.31 3.98
CA SER A 123 -21.05 1.24 3.54
C SER A 123 -20.71 2.26 4.64
N GLU A 124 -21.69 2.63 5.47
CA GLU A 124 -21.48 3.53 6.61
C GLU A 124 -20.64 2.87 7.72
N GLU A 125 -20.83 1.58 8.01
CA GLU A 125 -19.97 0.86 8.97
C GLU A 125 -18.51 0.78 8.48
N ILE A 126 -18.31 0.55 7.18
CA ILE A 126 -16.97 0.57 6.57
C ILE A 126 -16.36 1.98 6.64
N ALA A 127 -17.17 3.02 6.39
CA ALA A 127 -16.70 4.40 6.49
C ALA A 127 -16.29 4.76 7.92
N ARG A 128 -17.06 4.36 8.94
CA ARG A 128 -16.71 4.54 10.37
C ARG A 128 -15.43 3.80 10.75
N TYR A 129 -15.20 2.62 10.19
CA TYR A 129 -13.91 1.94 10.34
C TYR A 129 -12.77 2.77 9.73
N GLY A 130 -12.99 3.35 8.55
CA GLY A 130 -12.06 4.29 7.93
C GLY A 130 -11.77 5.53 8.80
N GLU A 131 -12.77 6.09 9.48
CA GLU A 131 -12.60 7.20 10.43
C GLU A 131 -11.69 6.79 11.58
N LYS A 132 -11.96 5.64 12.19
CA LYS A 132 -11.10 5.09 13.26
C LYS A 132 -9.66 4.87 12.79
N VAL A 133 -9.47 4.40 11.56
CA VAL A 133 -8.12 4.26 10.98
C VAL A 133 -7.43 5.62 10.85
N LEU A 134 -8.13 6.65 10.37
CA LEU A 134 -7.57 7.99 10.26
C LEU A 134 -7.24 8.59 11.64
N GLU A 135 -8.05 8.32 12.66
CA GLU A 135 -7.76 8.73 14.04
C GLU A 135 -6.53 8.01 14.63
N GLU A 136 -6.40 6.71 14.40
CA GLU A 136 -5.31 5.90 14.94
C GLU A 136 -3.98 6.08 14.19
N CYS A 137 -4.05 6.24 12.88
CA CYS A 137 -2.92 6.16 11.96
C CYS A 137 -2.67 7.48 11.19
N GLY A 138 -3.53 8.49 11.32
CA GLY A 138 -3.37 9.79 10.66
C GLY A 138 -2.36 10.73 11.33
N PRO A 139 -2.05 11.88 10.71
CA PRO A 139 -1.04 12.84 11.18
C PRO A 139 -1.38 13.49 12.53
N SER A 140 -2.66 13.49 12.92
CA SER A 140 -3.17 13.98 14.22
C SER A 140 -3.10 12.95 15.35
N SER A 141 -2.79 11.68 15.06
CA SER A 141 -2.87 10.54 16.00
C SER A 141 -1.91 10.59 17.21
N GLY A 142 -1.07 11.62 17.33
CA GLY A 142 -0.39 11.98 18.59
C GLY A 142 0.51 10.92 19.24
N ARG A 143 0.79 9.77 18.61
CA ARG A 143 1.64 8.73 19.20
C ARG A 143 3.12 9.04 19.00
N ARG A 144 3.84 8.94 20.12
CA ARG A 144 5.24 9.33 20.34
C ARG A 144 6.13 8.90 19.17
N ARG A 145 6.89 9.87 18.68
CA ARG A 145 8.03 9.66 17.78
C ARG A 145 8.89 8.50 18.32
N PRO A 146 9.25 7.48 17.52
CA PRO A 146 10.42 6.69 17.85
C PRO A 146 11.59 7.66 18.04
N ARG A 147 12.30 7.50 19.16
CA ARG A 147 13.28 8.45 19.70
C ARG A 147 14.46 8.72 18.75
N THR A 148 14.57 7.94 17.69
CA THR A 148 15.48 8.11 16.56
C THR A 148 14.76 7.64 15.31
N TRP A 149 14.45 8.56 14.40
CA TRP A 149 14.30 8.22 13.00
C TRP A 149 15.68 7.74 12.54
N PRO A 150 15.88 6.50 12.05
CA PRO A 150 17.15 6.16 11.44
C PRO A 150 17.32 7.15 10.28
N GLY A 151 18.42 7.92 10.30
CA GLY A 151 18.75 8.84 9.22
C GLY A 151 18.71 8.16 7.86
N PRO A 152 18.82 8.91 6.74
CA PRO A 152 18.79 8.33 5.41
C PRO A 152 19.72 7.11 5.39
N CYS A 153 19.15 5.93 5.06
CA CYS A 153 19.89 4.68 4.98
C CYS A 153 21.10 4.94 4.09
N THR A 154 22.26 5.13 4.72
CA THR A 154 23.52 5.27 4.01
C THR A 154 23.81 3.90 3.41
N PRO A 155 24.10 3.81 2.09
CA PRO A 155 24.42 2.53 1.48
C PRO A 155 25.84 2.16 1.89
N THR A 156 26.01 1.60 3.09
CA THR A 156 27.27 0.96 3.46
C THR A 156 27.24 -0.50 3.01
N SER A 157 27.63 -0.70 1.73
CA SER A 157 28.40 -1.82 1.17
C SER A 157 27.96 -3.30 1.40
N PRO A 158 28.47 -4.24 0.57
CA PRO A 158 27.70 -5.36 0.06
C PRO A 158 27.77 -6.57 0.99
N VAL A 159 26.63 -7.02 1.51
CA VAL A 159 26.51 -8.37 2.06
C VAL A 159 25.31 -9.04 1.43
N GLY A 160 25.60 -9.88 0.44
CA GLY A 160 24.63 -10.82 -0.08
C GLY A 160 24.10 -11.70 1.05
N ARG A 161 22.79 -11.63 1.29
CA ARG A 161 22.06 -12.73 1.92
C ARG A 161 20.95 -13.17 0.97
N ARG A 162 21.13 -14.40 0.48
CA ARG A 162 20.10 -15.18 -0.20
C ARG A 162 18.88 -15.26 0.71
N TRP A 163 17.74 -14.80 0.21
CA TRP A 163 16.44 -15.20 0.74
C TRP A 163 15.93 -16.35 -0.12
N GLY A 164 16.00 -17.56 0.43
CA GLY A 164 15.46 -18.77 -0.15
C GLY A 164 15.08 -19.71 0.99
N SER A 165 13.78 -19.99 1.09
CA SER A 165 13.12 -21.18 1.63
C SER A 165 11.64 -21.01 1.33
#